data_AF-A0A8T6XLZ8-F1
#
_entry.id   AF-A0A8T6XLZ8-F1
#
_cell.length_a   1.000
_cell.length_b   1.000
_cell.length_c   1.000
_cell.angle_alpha   90.00
_cell.angle_beta   90.00
_cell.angle_gamma   90.00
#
_symmetry.space_group_name_H-M   'P 1'
#
loop_
_entity.id
_entity.type
_entity.pdbx_description
1 polymer ?
#
loop_
_entity_poly.entity_id
_entity_poly.type
_entity_poly.pdbx_seq_one_letter_code
_entity_poly.pdbx_strand_id
1 'polypeptide(L)'
;MNEENKTPTAEEQIKKAVEEQLAPYKQENEILKAVAEMTDNEKAFYKSLTSDEQKEEFRKASSEDRQKQIEKSKQSDEVLELSSGAIIRKADVGDSVFDVMKAQNKQMAEMQTQLTKAQEDQKQAFEKAEFQTLINKAEKEYPYIPGTPEEKAKTLQAIKALPEDQQEVMYQNLKKQNEALASGFSSLGSTGMDTEDDPNAKLEKMAQKHAEEKGIDFHKAYNEVIQTDEGRKLNKEISKSVRTVA
;
A
#
# COMPACT_ATOMS: atom_id res chain seq x y z
N MET A 1 -50.45 85.63 -11.16
CA MET A 1 -49.16 85.97 -10.54
C MET A 1 -48.13 85.07 -11.21
N ASN A 2 -47.48 85.56 -12.27
CA ASN A 2 -46.46 84.82 -13.00
C ASN A 2 -45.11 85.25 -12.45
N GLU A 3 -44.33 84.28 -11.97
CA GLU A 3 -42.93 84.48 -11.61
C GLU A 3 -42.15 84.87 -12.88
N GLU A 4 -41.60 86.10 -12.88
CA GLU A 4 -40.67 86.55 -13.90
C GLU A 4 -39.40 85.71 -13.83
N ASN A 5 -39.23 84.85 -14.83
CA ASN A 5 -38.03 84.08 -15.07
C ASN A 5 -36.93 85.03 -15.58
N LYS A 6 -36.15 85.60 -14.65
CA LYS A 6 -35.03 86.51 -14.98
C LYS A 6 -33.95 85.75 -15.73
N THR A 7 -33.63 86.19 -16.94
CA THR A 7 -32.52 85.67 -17.74
C THR A 7 -31.19 85.99 -17.04
N PRO A 8 -30.30 85.00 -16.82
CA PRO A 8 -29.03 85.22 -16.15
C PRO A 8 -28.12 86.15 -16.95
N THR A 9 -27.49 87.08 -16.25
CA THR A 9 -26.55 88.07 -16.78
C THR A 9 -25.30 87.41 -17.37
N ALA A 10 -24.57 88.13 -18.23
CA ALA A 10 -23.30 87.62 -18.81
C ALA A 10 -22.28 87.24 -17.73
N GLU A 11 -22.26 87.96 -16.61
CA GLU A 11 -21.41 87.65 -15.44
C GLU A 11 -21.82 86.34 -14.76
N GLU A 12 -23.11 86.07 -14.59
CA GLU A 12 -23.63 84.81 -14.03
C GLU A 12 -23.33 83.61 -14.94
N GLN A 13 -23.40 83.80 -16.26
CA GLN A 13 -23.06 82.75 -17.23
C GLN A 13 -21.56 82.43 -17.23
N ILE A 14 -20.68 83.45 -17.15
CA ILE A 14 -19.23 83.26 -17.04
C ILE A 14 -18.89 82.56 -15.72
N LYS A 15 -19.50 82.98 -14.61
CA LYS A 15 -19.25 82.36 -13.31
C LYS A 15 -19.67 80.89 -13.29
N LYS A 16 -20.83 80.56 -13.87
CA LYS A 16 -21.30 79.17 -14.01
C LYS A 16 -20.35 78.33 -14.87
N ALA A 17 -19.91 78.85 -16.02
CA ALA A 17 -18.97 78.15 -16.91
C ALA A 17 -17.61 77.90 -16.23
N VAL A 18 -17.13 78.87 -15.44
CA VAL A 18 -15.90 78.75 -14.65
C VAL A 18 -16.07 77.72 -13.53
N GLU A 19 -17.19 77.72 -12.82
CA GLU A 19 -17.49 76.71 -11.78
C GLU A 19 -17.62 75.30 -12.35
N GLU A 20 -18.26 75.13 -13.50
CA GLU A 20 -18.36 73.84 -14.21
C GLU A 20 -16.99 73.30 -14.64
N GLN A 21 -16.08 74.17 -15.10
CA GLN A 21 -14.71 73.78 -15.42
C GLN A 21 -13.84 73.51 -14.19
N LEU A 22 -14.05 74.22 -13.07
CA LEU A 22 -13.30 74.03 -11.83
C LEU A 22 -13.73 72.80 -11.03
N ALA A 23 -15.00 72.39 -11.13
CA ALA A 23 -15.54 71.23 -10.42
C ALA A 23 -14.71 69.95 -10.58
N PRO A 24 -14.34 69.48 -11.79
CA PRO A 24 -13.56 68.25 -11.95
C PRO A 24 -12.15 68.37 -11.35
N TYR A 25 -11.48 69.51 -11.49
CA TYR A 25 -10.14 69.71 -10.91
C TYR A 25 -10.16 69.77 -9.38
N LYS A 26 -11.22 70.33 -8.78
CA LYS A 26 -11.40 70.29 -7.33
C LYS A 26 -11.60 68.84 -6.87
N GLN A 27 -12.41 68.07 -7.58
CA GLN A 27 -12.65 66.66 -7.27
C GLN A 27 -11.37 65.83 -7.42
N GLU A 28 -10.61 66.02 -8.49
CA GLU A 28 -9.34 65.33 -8.73
C GLU A 28 -8.28 65.66 -7.67
N ASN A 29 -8.17 66.93 -7.25
CA ASN A 29 -7.26 67.32 -6.16
C ASN A 29 -7.61 66.64 -4.83
N GLU A 30 -8.90 66.55 -4.50
CA GLU A 30 -9.34 65.86 -3.29
C GLU A 30 -9.04 64.34 -3.36
N ILE A 31 -9.19 63.72 -4.53
CA ILE A 31 -8.78 62.33 -4.76
C ILE A 31 -7.26 62.17 -4.57
N LEU A 32 -6.46 63.05 -5.17
CA LEU A 32 -4.99 62.98 -5.11
C LEU A 32 -4.49 63.16 -3.67
N LYS A 33 -5.06 64.09 -2.91
CA LYS A 33 -4.74 64.25 -1.48
C LYS A 33 -5.06 62.99 -0.69
N ALA A 34 -6.28 62.46 -0.86
CA ALA A 34 -6.69 61.24 -0.15
C ALA A 34 -5.78 60.05 -0.47
N VAL A 35 -5.37 59.89 -1.74
CA VAL A 35 -4.43 58.82 -2.14
C VAL A 35 -3.01 59.09 -1.65
N ALA A 36 -2.56 60.35 -1.60
CA ALA A 36 -1.23 60.71 -1.10
C ALA A 36 -1.08 60.38 0.39
N GLU A 37 -2.13 60.60 1.18
CA GLU A 37 -2.20 60.30 2.62
C GLU A 37 -2.28 58.80 2.95
N MET A 38 -2.51 57.94 1.96
CA MET A 38 -2.52 56.49 2.15
C MET A 38 -1.10 55.92 2.34
N THR A 39 -0.98 54.93 3.22
CA THR A 39 0.18 54.05 3.35
C THR A 39 0.37 53.17 2.10
N ASP A 40 1.55 52.57 1.95
CA ASP A 40 1.84 51.70 0.80
C ASP A 40 0.89 50.48 0.74
N ASN A 41 0.52 49.93 1.91
CA ASN A 41 -0.45 48.83 2.00
C ASN A 41 -1.86 49.27 1.58
N GLU A 42 -2.31 50.45 2.02
CA GLU A 42 -3.60 51.01 1.60
C GLU A 42 -3.61 51.32 0.09
N LYS A 43 -2.49 51.84 -0.46
CA LYS A 43 -2.34 52.07 -1.90
C LYS A 43 -2.38 50.78 -2.71
N ALA A 44 -1.76 49.71 -2.22
CA ALA A 44 -1.80 48.39 -2.87
C ALA A 44 -3.24 47.84 -2.90
N PHE A 45 -3.93 47.86 -1.78
CA PHE A 45 -5.33 47.42 -1.71
C PHE A 45 -6.25 48.29 -2.56
N TYR A 46 -6.10 49.61 -2.51
CA TYR A 46 -6.85 50.55 -3.35
C TYR A 46 -6.69 50.27 -4.86
N LYS A 47 -5.49 49.90 -5.30
CA LYS A 47 -5.23 49.49 -6.69
C LYS A 47 -5.86 48.16 -7.06
N SER A 48 -6.06 47.24 -6.10
CA SER A 48 -6.72 45.95 -6.35
C SER A 48 -8.25 46.05 -6.46
N LEU A 49 -8.86 47.14 -5.98
CA LEU A 49 -10.30 47.37 -6.14
C LEU A 49 -10.62 47.62 -7.62
N THR A 50 -11.64 46.95 -8.15
CA THR A 50 -12.03 47.05 -9.56
C THR A 50 -13.20 48.01 -9.80
N SER A 51 -14.06 48.24 -8.80
CA SER A 51 -15.19 49.18 -8.87
C SER A 51 -14.78 50.57 -8.40
N ASP A 52 -15.27 51.59 -9.12
CA ASP A 52 -15.05 52.99 -8.76
C ASP A 52 -15.81 53.38 -7.49
N GLU A 53 -16.98 52.79 -7.23
CA GLU A 53 -17.72 52.96 -5.97
C GLU A 53 -16.91 52.43 -4.78
N GLN A 54 -16.31 51.24 -4.90
CA GLN A 54 -15.46 50.67 -3.84
C GLN A 54 -14.23 51.54 -3.58
N LYS A 55 -13.60 52.02 -4.65
CA LYS A 55 -12.48 52.96 -4.56
C LYS A 55 -12.90 54.25 -3.88
N GLU A 56 -14.08 54.78 -4.17
CA GLU A 56 -14.60 56.00 -3.55
C GLU A 56 -14.89 55.79 -2.06
N GLU A 57 -15.57 54.70 -1.71
CA GLU A 57 -15.85 54.33 -0.31
C GLU A 57 -14.56 54.15 0.48
N PHE A 58 -13.56 53.46 -0.09
CA PHE A 58 -12.24 53.28 0.53
C PHE A 58 -11.50 54.62 0.72
N ARG A 59 -11.54 55.53 -0.26
CA ARG A 59 -10.90 56.87 -0.13
C ARG A 59 -11.55 57.71 0.96
N LYS A 60 -12.88 57.63 1.11
CA LYS A 60 -13.65 58.40 2.10
C LYS A 60 -13.58 57.81 3.50
N ALA A 61 -13.23 56.54 3.65
CA ALA A 61 -13.08 55.88 4.94
C ALA A 61 -11.89 56.47 5.74
N SER A 62 -12.00 56.42 7.07
CA SER A 62 -10.88 56.78 7.96
C SER A 62 -9.71 55.80 7.80
N SER A 63 -8.49 56.18 8.21
CA SER A 63 -7.34 55.25 8.15
C SER A 63 -7.58 53.97 8.96
N GLU A 64 -8.26 54.06 10.11
CA GLU A 64 -8.62 52.88 10.91
C GLU A 64 -9.61 51.98 10.18
N ASP A 65 -10.62 52.56 9.53
CA ASP A 65 -11.62 51.79 8.77
C ASP A 65 -11.04 51.19 7.49
N ARG A 66 -10.12 51.90 6.82
CA ARG A 66 -9.35 51.37 5.68
C ARG A 66 -8.54 50.15 6.10
N GLN A 67 -7.86 50.21 7.25
CA GLN A 67 -7.16 49.04 7.78
C GLN A 67 -8.11 47.88 8.09
N LYS A 68 -9.27 48.15 8.69
CA LYS A 68 -10.29 47.10 8.94
C LYS A 68 -10.79 46.47 7.65
N GLN A 69 -10.98 47.26 6.58
CA GLN A 69 -11.38 46.74 5.28
C GLN A 69 -10.29 45.86 4.65
N ILE A 70 -9.02 46.27 4.73
CA ILE A 70 -7.87 45.47 4.28
C ILE A 70 -7.77 44.16 5.08
N GLU A 71 -7.97 44.20 6.39
CA GLU A 71 -7.87 43.01 7.21
C GLU A 71 -9.02 42.05 6.95
N LYS A 72 -10.23 42.57 6.78
CA LYS A 72 -11.43 41.79 6.43
C LYS A 72 -11.31 41.12 5.05
N SER A 73 -10.68 41.80 4.08
CA SER A 73 -10.44 41.20 2.77
C SER A 73 -9.45 40.04 2.85
N LYS A 74 -8.40 40.15 3.67
CA LYS A 74 -7.43 39.05 3.91
C LYS A 74 -8.04 37.85 4.63
N GLN A 75 -9.01 38.08 5.52
CA GLN A 75 -9.71 37.00 6.24
C GLN A 75 -10.71 36.23 5.37
N SER A 76 -11.27 36.89 4.36
CA SER A 76 -12.23 36.28 3.43
C SER A 76 -11.53 35.62 2.24
N ASP A 77 -10.21 35.74 2.14
CA ASP A 77 -9.42 35.22 1.04
C ASP A 77 -9.17 33.72 1.20
N GLU A 78 -9.40 32.97 0.13
CA GLU A 78 -9.18 31.52 0.14
C GLU A 78 -7.68 31.23 0.19
N VAL A 79 -7.28 30.26 1.01
CA VAL A 79 -5.88 29.87 1.18
C VAL A 79 -5.66 28.42 0.77
N LEU A 80 -4.56 28.18 0.08
CA LEU A 80 -4.04 26.86 -0.25
C LEU A 80 -2.78 26.63 0.57
N GLU A 81 -2.83 25.66 1.47
CA GLU A 81 -1.65 25.17 2.17
C GLU A 81 -0.99 24.06 1.35
N LEU A 82 0.28 24.27 1.02
CA LEU A 82 1.11 23.28 0.36
C LEU A 82 1.71 22.33 1.40
N SER A 83 2.03 21.11 0.96
CA SER A 83 2.72 20.11 1.79
C SER A 83 4.11 20.56 2.30
N SER A 84 4.69 21.61 1.70
CA SER A 84 5.91 22.28 2.18
C SER A 84 5.69 23.21 3.38
N GLY A 85 4.44 23.46 3.78
CA GLY A 85 4.05 24.45 4.80
C GLY A 85 3.90 25.88 4.26
N ALA A 86 4.05 26.08 2.95
CA ALA A 86 3.79 27.38 2.32
C ALA A 86 2.28 27.65 2.20
N ILE A 87 1.87 28.89 2.48
CA ILE A 87 0.49 29.37 2.33
C ILE A 87 0.42 30.25 1.10
N ILE A 88 -0.41 29.86 0.14
CA ILE A 88 -0.73 30.67 -1.05
C ILE A 88 -2.14 31.21 -0.86
N ARG A 89 -2.32 32.52 -1.00
CA ARG A 89 -3.65 33.15 -0.94
C ARG A 89 -4.16 33.43 -2.34
N LYS A 90 -5.48 33.29 -2.55
CA LYS A 90 -6.10 33.46 -3.87
C LYS A 90 -5.92 34.88 -4.39
N ALA A 91 -5.96 35.91 -3.53
CA ALA A 91 -5.73 37.30 -3.95
C ALA A 91 -4.29 37.56 -4.43
N ASP A 92 -3.29 36.81 -3.96
CA ASP A 92 -1.87 37.03 -4.32
C ASP A 92 -1.55 36.54 -5.74
N VAL A 93 -2.24 35.49 -6.20
CA VAL A 93 -1.97 34.82 -7.49
C VAL A 93 -3.11 34.94 -8.50
N GLY A 94 -4.29 35.36 -8.06
CA GLY A 94 -5.50 35.45 -8.86
C GLY A 94 -6.22 34.11 -9.05
N ASP A 95 -7.53 34.19 -9.32
CA ASP A 95 -8.45 33.04 -9.37
C ASP A 95 -7.97 31.88 -10.25
N SER A 96 -7.62 32.15 -11.51
CA SER A 96 -7.25 31.09 -12.45
C SER A 96 -5.98 30.36 -12.06
N VAL A 97 -4.99 31.06 -11.50
CA VAL A 97 -3.74 30.45 -11.06
C VAL A 97 -3.95 29.66 -9.77
N PHE A 98 -4.77 30.20 -8.86
CA PHE A 98 -5.12 29.53 -7.62
C PHE A 98 -5.84 28.20 -7.85
N ASP A 99 -6.82 28.17 -8.77
CA ASP A 99 -7.55 26.94 -9.11
C ASP A 99 -6.63 25.86 -9.70
N VAL A 100 -5.69 26.24 -10.56
CA VAL A 100 -4.68 25.33 -11.11
C VAL A 100 -3.78 24.79 -10.01
N MET A 101 -3.30 25.64 -9.10
CA MET A 101 -2.46 25.21 -7.97
C MET A 101 -3.21 24.27 -7.04
N LYS A 102 -4.48 24.55 -6.75
CA LYS A 102 -5.34 23.69 -5.94
C LYS A 102 -5.56 22.32 -6.59
N ALA A 103 -5.83 22.29 -7.89
CA ALA A 103 -5.97 21.04 -8.65
C ALA A 103 -4.67 20.22 -8.66
N GLN A 104 -3.53 20.86 -8.90
CA GLN A 104 -2.21 20.21 -8.85
C GLN A 104 -1.89 19.66 -7.45
N ASN A 105 -2.15 20.42 -6.38
CA ASN A 105 -1.91 19.96 -5.01
C ASN A 105 -2.76 18.72 -4.69
N LYS A 106 -4.04 18.72 -5.10
CA LYS A 106 -4.91 17.55 -4.97
C LYS A 106 -4.39 16.35 -5.75
N GLN A 107 -3.99 16.55 -7.01
CA GLN A 107 -3.44 15.48 -7.86
C GLN A 107 -2.16 14.88 -7.26
N MET A 108 -1.28 15.69 -6.69
CA MET A 108 -0.08 15.19 -6.01
C MET A 108 -0.41 14.38 -4.75
N ALA A 109 -1.39 14.82 -3.96
CA ALA A 109 -1.84 14.05 -2.79
C ALA A 109 -2.44 12.70 -3.18
N GLU A 110 -3.25 12.66 -4.23
CA GLU A 110 -3.81 11.42 -4.78
C GLU A 110 -2.70 10.51 -5.33
N MET A 111 -1.74 11.06 -6.08
CA MET A 111 -0.60 10.30 -6.61
C MET A 111 0.26 9.71 -5.48
N GLN A 112 0.52 10.48 -4.42
CA GLN A 112 1.27 9.99 -3.26
C GLN A 112 0.54 8.83 -2.57
N THR A 113 -0.78 8.93 -2.45
CA THR A 113 -1.62 7.87 -1.87
C THR A 113 -1.56 6.60 -2.72
N GLN A 114 -1.64 6.75 -4.05
CA GLN A 114 -1.52 5.62 -4.98
C GLN A 114 -0.14 4.97 -4.94
N LEU A 115 0.93 5.77 -4.83
CA LEU A 115 2.29 5.27 -4.75
C LEU A 115 2.51 4.43 -3.49
N THR A 116 2.07 4.94 -2.33
CA THR A 116 2.13 4.19 -1.06
C THR A 116 1.37 2.87 -1.16
N LYS A 117 0.17 2.88 -1.76
CA LYS A 117 -0.62 1.66 -1.95
C LYS A 117 0.09 0.66 -2.88
N ALA A 118 0.64 1.13 -4.00
CA ALA A 118 1.36 0.29 -4.95
C ALA A 118 2.60 -0.38 -4.32
N GLN A 119 3.31 0.35 -3.45
CA GLN A 119 4.46 -0.19 -2.71
C GLN A 119 4.03 -1.29 -1.73
N GLU A 120 2.93 -1.08 -1.01
CA GLU A 120 2.37 -2.08 -0.09
C GLU A 120 1.88 -3.34 -0.84
N ASP A 121 1.16 -3.14 -1.96
CA ASP A 121 0.70 -4.24 -2.81
C ASP A 121 1.88 -5.05 -3.38
N GLN A 122 2.96 -4.38 -3.79
CA GLN A 122 4.18 -5.03 -4.28
C GLN A 122 4.87 -5.84 -3.17
N LYS A 123 4.99 -5.28 -1.97
CA LYS A 123 5.56 -5.97 -0.81
C LYS A 123 4.77 -7.23 -0.48
N GLN A 124 3.44 -7.13 -0.42
CA GLN A 124 2.58 -8.28 -0.16
C GLN A 124 2.65 -9.33 -1.26
N ALA A 125 2.77 -8.93 -2.53
CA ALA A 125 2.95 -9.87 -3.64
C ALA A 125 4.27 -10.63 -3.53
N PHE A 126 5.35 -9.94 -3.15
CA PHE A 126 6.65 -10.57 -2.91
C PHE A 126 6.61 -11.54 -1.74
N GLU A 127 6.06 -11.14 -0.60
CA GLU A 127 5.92 -11.99 0.58
C GLU A 127 5.09 -13.24 0.28
N LYS A 128 3.99 -13.12 -0.48
CA LYS A 128 3.17 -14.26 -0.91
C LYS A 128 3.95 -15.20 -1.83
N ALA A 129 4.69 -14.65 -2.80
CA ALA A 129 5.51 -15.44 -3.71
C ALA A 129 6.60 -16.20 -2.95
N GLU A 130 7.33 -15.54 -2.04
CA GLU A 130 8.33 -16.17 -1.19
C GLU A 130 7.71 -17.25 -0.30
N PHE A 131 6.56 -16.97 0.33
CA PHE A 131 5.86 -17.94 1.16
C PHE A 131 5.45 -19.18 0.35
N GLN A 132 4.99 -19.01 -0.89
CA GLN A 132 4.69 -20.14 -1.78
C GLN A 132 5.94 -20.96 -2.11
N THR A 133 7.12 -20.34 -2.26
CA THR A 133 8.37 -21.11 -2.43
C THR A 133 8.69 -21.94 -1.19
N LEU A 134 8.41 -21.43 0.00
CA LEU A 134 8.60 -22.15 1.26
C LEU A 134 7.60 -23.30 1.42
N ILE A 135 6.35 -23.14 0.98
CA ILE A 135 5.37 -24.24 0.89
C ILE A 135 5.92 -25.35 0.01
N ASN A 136 6.34 -25.02 -1.21
CA ASN A 136 6.86 -26.02 -2.16
C ASN A 136 8.12 -26.71 -1.62
N LYS A 137 8.98 -25.98 -0.89
CA LYS A 137 10.15 -26.54 -0.22
C LYS A 137 9.73 -27.48 0.93
N ALA A 138 8.76 -27.07 1.73
CA ALA A 138 8.22 -27.87 2.82
C ALA A 138 7.66 -29.21 2.37
N GLU A 139 6.89 -29.22 1.27
CA GLU A 139 6.31 -30.43 0.71
C GLU A 139 7.38 -31.38 0.15
N LYS A 140 8.39 -30.84 -0.52
CA LYS A 140 9.43 -31.64 -1.18
C LYS A 140 10.49 -32.17 -0.22
N GLU A 141 10.97 -31.33 0.69
CA GLU A 141 12.11 -31.64 1.55
C GLU A 141 11.70 -32.22 2.91
N TYR A 142 10.49 -31.92 3.39
CA TYR A 142 10.00 -32.33 4.71
C TYR A 142 8.63 -33.04 4.67
N PRO A 143 8.46 -34.09 3.83
CA PRO A 143 7.16 -34.75 3.68
C PRO A 143 6.71 -35.50 4.94
N TYR A 144 7.63 -36.00 5.77
CA TYR A 144 7.32 -36.84 6.93
C TYR A 144 7.10 -36.05 8.22
N ILE A 145 7.44 -34.77 8.24
CA ILE A 145 7.13 -33.90 9.38
C ILE A 145 5.60 -33.70 9.45
N PRO A 146 4.97 -33.79 10.62
CA PRO A 146 3.53 -33.54 10.75
C PRO A 146 3.17 -32.06 10.54
N GLY A 147 1.93 -31.80 10.15
CA GLY A 147 1.40 -30.45 9.91
C GLY A 147 1.12 -30.16 8.44
N THR A 148 0.38 -29.08 8.17
CA THR A 148 0.05 -28.67 6.80
C THR A 148 1.28 -28.05 6.09
N PRO A 149 1.30 -28.02 4.75
CA PRO A 149 2.36 -27.34 4.01
C PRO A 149 2.57 -25.88 4.44
N GLU A 150 1.50 -25.17 4.77
CA GLU A 150 1.54 -23.78 5.23
C GLU A 150 2.13 -23.64 6.64
N GLU A 151 1.81 -24.56 7.55
CA GLU A 151 2.40 -24.58 8.91
C GLU A 151 3.90 -24.81 8.84
N LYS A 152 4.33 -25.79 8.03
CA LYS A 152 5.75 -26.05 7.77
C LYS A 152 6.44 -24.85 7.11
N ALA A 153 5.80 -24.22 6.13
CA ALA A 153 6.33 -23.02 5.48
C ALA A 153 6.53 -21.86 6.47
N LYS A 154 5.60 -21.66 7.41
CA LYS A 154 5.76 -20.69 8.51
C LYS A 154 6.96 -21.02 9.40
N THR A 155 7.19 -22.29 9.71
CA THR A 155 8.40 -22.71 10.44
C THR A 155 9.67 -22.41 9.64
N LEU A 156 9.69 -22.70 8.33
CA LEU A 156 10.85 -22.38 7.48
C LEU A 156 11.06 -20.86 7.35
N GLN A 157 9.98 -20.07 7.34
CA GLN A 157 10.03 -18.60 7.35
C GLN A 157 10.58 -18.08 8.68
N ALA A 158 10.15 -18.64 9.81
CA ALA A 158 10.68 -18.29 11.12
C ALA A 158 12.18 -18.61 11.23
N ILE A 159 12.64 -19.71 10.64
CA ILE A 159 14.06 -20.06 10.59
C ILE A 159 14.85 -19.05 9.75
N LYS A 160 14.33 -18.62 8.58
CA LYS A 160 14.96 -17.56 7.77
C LYS A 160 15.13 -16.22 8.51
N ALA A 161 14.30 -15.95 9.52
CA ALA A 161 14.40 -14.74 10.33
C ALA A 161 15.47 -14.82 11.42
N LEU A 162 16.06 -16.00 11.66
CA LEU A 162 17.17 -16.18 12.61
C LEU A 162 18.50 -15.69 12.01
N PRO A 163 19.51 -15.37 12.84
CA PRO A 163 20.89 -15.17 12.39
C PRO A 163 21.41 -16.36 11.56
N GLU A 164 22.22 -16.09 10.54
CA GLU A 164 22.69 -17.10 9.55
C GLU A 164 23.33 -18.33 10.21
N ASP A 165 24.10 -18.14 11.28
CA ASP A 165 24.75 -19.21 12.06
C ASP A 165 23.75 -20.16 12.72
N GLN A 166 22.55 -19.66 13.05
CA GLN A 166 21.47 -20.44 13.66
C GLN A 166 20.56 -21.09 12.60
N GLN A 167 20.46 -20.51 11.41
CA GLN A 167 19.61 -21.06 10.34
C GLN A 167 20.05 -22.46 9.93
N GLU A 168 21.35 -22.63 9.67
CA GLU A 168 21.91 -23.91 9.21
C GLU A 168 21.67 -25.01 10.26
N VAL A 169 21.89 -24.71 11.54
CA VAL A 169 21.65 -25.65 12.64
C VAL A 169 20.18 -26.09 12.68
N MET A 170 19.24 -25.14 12.52
CA MET A 170 17.82 -25.44 12.51
C MET A 170 17.40 -26.26 11.29
N TYR A 171 17.91 -25.95 10.10
CA TYR A 171 17.64 -26.74 8.89
C TYR A 171 18.15 -28.17 9.01
N GLN A 172 19.36 -28.37 9.55
CA GLN A 172 19.93 -29.70 9.79
C GLN A 172 19.10 -30.50 10.80
N ASN A 173 18.64 -29.85 11.88
CA ASN A 173 17.78 -30.50 12.86
C ASN A 173 16.43 -30.92 12.27
N LEU A 174 15.80 -30.06 11.47
CA LEU A 174 14.57 -30.40 10.75
C LEU A 174 14.77 -31.58 9.80
N LYS A 175 15.87 -31.59 9.06
CA LYS A 175 16.18 -32.69 8.14
C LYS A 175 16.34 -34.02 8.88
N LYS A 176 17.10 -34.03 9.98
CA LYS A 176 17.26 -35.22 10.83
C LYS A 176 15.94 -35.71 11.41
N GLN A 177 15.07 -34.80 11.84
CA GLN A 177 13.73 -35.16 12.32
C GLN A 177 12.88 -35.79 11.20
N ASN A 178 12.91 -35.22 10.00
CA ASN A 178 12.21 -35.77 8.83
C ASN A 178 12.72 -37.19 8.48
N GLU A 179 14.04 -37.42 8.50
CA GLU A 179 14.65 -38.74 8.24
C GLU A 179 14.29 -39.77 9.33
N ALA A 180 14.29 -39.36 10.60
CA ALA A 180 13.89 -40.22 11.71
C ALA A 180 12.40 -40.63 11.60
N LEU A 181 11.53 -39.69 11.24
CA LEU A 181 10.11 -39.96 11.00
C LEU A 181 9.90 -40.85 9.76
N ALA A 182 10.64 -40.63 8.68
CA ALA A 182 10.61 -41.48 7.49
C ALA A 182 10.94 -42.94 7.85
N SER A 183 11.99 -43.14 8.65
CA SER A 183 12.42 -44.47 9.11
C SER A 183 11.35 -45.14 9.98
N GLY A 184 10.66 -44.37 10.83
CA GLY A 184 9.52 -44.84 11.61
C GLY A 184 8.37 -45.35 10.73
N PHE A 185 8.01 -44.62 9.68
CA PHE A 185 6.98 -45.05 8.72
C PHE A 185 7.35 -46.33 7.98
N SER A 186 8.60 -46.50 7.56
CA SER A 186 9.05 -47.77 6.95
C SER A 186 8.98 -48.94 7.93
N SER A 187 9.24 -48.71 9.23
CA SER A 187 9.19 -49.77 10.25
C SER A 187 7.77 -50.18 10.65
N LEU A 188 6.81 -49.26 10.60
CA LEU A 188 5.40 -49.52 10.91
C LEU A 188 4.68 -50.30 9.79
N GLY A 189 5.12 -50.14 8.54
CA GLY A 189 4.67 -50.97 7.41
C GLY A 189 5.19 -52.41 7.45
N SER A 190 6.25 -52.69 8.20
CA SER A 190 6.77 -54.03 8.44
C SER A 190 6.23 -54.71 9.72
N THR A 191 5.38 -54.03 10.50
CA THR A 191 4.75 -54.64 11.69
C THR A 191 3.44 -55.33 11.36
N GLY A 192 3.58 -56.51 10.77
CA GLY A 192 2.55 -57.53 10.72
C GLY A 192 3.19 -58.91 10.83
N MET A 193 3.57 -59.32 12.05
CA MET A 193 3.96 -60.70 12.38
C MET A 193 5.21 -61.28 11.68
N ASP A 194 6.24 -60.48 11.38
CA ASP A 194 7.59 -61.04 11.23
C ASP A 194 8.18 -61.35 12.61
N THR A 195 7.58 -62.29 13.34
CA THR A 195 8.44 -63.11 14.19
C THR A 195 9.40 -63.80 13.25
N GLU A 196 10.69 -63.66 13.48
CA GLU A 196 11.78 -64.27 12.71
C GLU A 196 11.70 -65.82 12.66
N ASP A 197 10.63 -66.40 13.20
CA ASP A 197 10.26 -67.81 13.19
C ASP A 197 8.99 -68.15 12.41
N ASP A 198 8.24 -67.19 11.83
CA ASP A 198 7.13 -67.50 10.93
C ASP A 198 7.68 -67.97 9.57
N PRO A 199 7.42 -69.23 9.17
CA PRO A 199 7.88 -69.73 7.88
C PRO A 199 7.31 -68.95 6.69
N ASN A 200 6.16 -68.28 6.84
CA ASN A 200 5.56 -67.45 5.79
C ASN A 200 6.34 -66.13 5.58
N ALA A 201 6.67 -65.43 6.67
CA ALA A 201 7.54 -64.26 6.66
C ALA A 201 8.90 -64.52 6.02
N LYS A 202 9.54 -65.66 6.36
CA LYS A 202 10.82 -66.08 5.77
C LYS A 202 10.72 -66.25 4.26
N LEU A 203 9.63 -66.87 3.81
CA LEU A 203 9.41 -67.15 2.39
C LEU A 203 9.15 -65.87 1.58
N GLU A 204 8.37 -64.94 2.15
CA GLU A 204 8.12 -63.62 1.56
C GLU A 204 9.39 -62.77 1.47
N LYS A 205 10.21 -62.74 2.52
CA LYS A 205 11.50 -62.03 2.52
C LYS A 205 12.49 -62.61 1.49
N MET A 206 12.55 -63.93 1.35
CA MET A 206 13.34 -64.58 0.30
C MET A 206 12.86 -64.18 -1.09
N ALA A 207 11.54 -64.11 -1.31
CA ALA A 207 10.95 -63.70 -2.58
C ALA A 207 11.19 -62.22 -2.90
N GLN A 208 11.11 -61.31 -1.90
CA GLN A 208 11.43 -59.89 -2.09
C GLN A 208 12.91 -59.69 -2.47
N LYS A 209 13.83 -60.34 -1.76
CA LYS A 209 15.26 -60.27 -2.07
C LYS A 209 15.57 -60.82 -3.47
N HIS A 210 14.95 -61.94 -3.84
CA HIS A 210 15.13 -62.56 -5.16
C HIS A 210 14.51 -61.72 -6.30
N ALA A 211 13.41 -61.00 -6.02
CA ALA A 211 12.82 -60.03 -6.94
C ALA A 211 13.76 -58.85 -7.21
N GLU A 212 14.35 -58.29 -6.16
CA GLU A 212 15.32 -57.19 -6.24
C GLU A 212 16.61 -57.61 -6.97
N GLU A 213 17.18 -58.76 -6.61
CA GLU A 213 18.43 -59.26 -7.21
C GLU A 213 18.30 -59.58 -8.71
N LYS A 214 17.12 -60.05 -9.13
CA LYS A 214 16.86 -60.43 -10.53
C LYS A 214 16.08 -59.39 -11.33
N GLY A 215 15.61 -58.32 -10.70
CA GLY A 215 14.76 -57.30 -11.33
C GLY A 215 13.46 -57.88 -11.91
N ILE A 216 12.86 -58.86 -11.23
CA ILE A 216 11.61 -59.51 -11.66
C ILE A 216 10.46 -59.18 -10.71
N ASP A 217 9.22 -59.31 -11.18
CA ASP A 217 8.02 -59.11 -10.35
C ASP A 217 7.99 -60.07 -9.15
N PHE A 218 7.50 -59.58 -8.01
CA PHE A 218 7.44 -60.32 -6.76
C PHE A 218 6.73 -61.67 -6.89
N HIS A 219 5.62 -61.77 -7.63
CA HIS A 219 4.90 -63.04 -7.78
C HIS A 219 5.73 -64.08 -8.55
N LYS A 220 6.52 -63.62 -9.52
CA LYS A 220 7.44 -64.48 -10.27
C LYS A 220 8.61 -64.92 -9.38
N ALA A 221 9.17 -63.99 -8.60
CA ALA A 221 10.22 -64.31 -7.64
C ALA A 221 9.74 -65.29 -6.56
N TYR A 222 8.52 -65.10 -6.05
CA TYR A 222 7.91 -66.00 -5.07
C TYR A 222 7.76 -67.41 -5.64
N ASN A 223 7.27 -67.54 -6.88
CA ASN A 223 7.16 -68.84 -7.56
C ASN A 223 8.52 -69.53 -7.79
N GLU A 224 9.59 -68.77 -8.04
CA GLU A 224 10.94 -69.33 -8.13
C GLU A 224 11.46 -69.75 -6.76
N VAL A 225 11.24 -68.93 -5.72
CA VAL A 225 11.70 -69.18 -4.36
C VAL A 225 11.03 -70.40 -3.75
N ILE A 226 9.72 -70.62 -3.92
CA ILE A 226 9.02 -71.81 -3.41
C ILE A 226 9.52 -73.12 -4.05
N GLN A 227 10.22 -73.06 -5.17
CA GLN A 227 10.80 -74.22 -5.85
C GLN A 227 12.23 -74.55 -5.38
N THR A 228 12.87 -73.65 -4.63
CA THR A 228 14.20 -73.89 -4.02
C THR A 228 14.12 -74.90 -2.87
N ASP A 229 15.25 -75.49 -2.49
CA ASP A 229 15.29 -76.46 -1.38
C ASP A 229 14.85 -75.85 -0.05
N GLU A 230 15.17 -74.58 0.19
CA GLU A 230 14.78 -73.84 1.38
C GLU A 230 13.32 -73.40 1.32
N GLY A 231 12.88 -72.84 0.20
CA GLY A 231 11.47 -72.45 0.02
C GLY A 231 10.50 -73.64 0.09
N ARG A 232 10.89 -74.82 -0.40
CA ARG A 232 10.11 -76.06 -0.25
C ARG A 232 10.00 -76.51 1.21
N LYS A 233 11.04 -76.34 2.02
CA LYS A 233 11.02 -76.65 3.46
C LYS A 233 10.06 -75.72 4.20
N LEU A 234 10.19 -74.41 3.97
CA LEU A 234 9.32 -73.40 4.57
C LEU A 234 7.85 -73.63 4.17
N ASN A 235 7.56 -73.86 2.89
CA ASN A 235 6.19 -74.14 2.42
C ASN A 235 5.59 -75.43 3.04
N LYS A 236 6.44 -76.43 3.30
CA LYS A 236 6.03 -77.66 4.01
C LYS A 236 5.72 -77.39 5.49
N GLU A 237 6.41 -76.45 6.13
CA GLU A 237 6.13 -76.02 7.50
C GLU A 237 4.84 -75.20 7.57
N ILE A 238 4.62 -74.29 6.63
CA ILE A 238 3.36 -73.52 6.48
C ILE A 238 2.16 -74.48 6.31
N SER A 239 2.25 -75.45 5.41
CA SER A 239 1.14 -76.40 5.20
C SER A 239 0.89 -77.33 6.40
N LYS A 240 1.90 -77.58 7.25
CA LYS A 240 1.73 -78.33 8.50
C LYS A 240 1.09 -77.49 9.61
N SER A 241 1.49 -76.23 9.76
CA SER A 241 0.92 -75.33 10.77
C SER A 241 -0.57 -75.07 10.49
N VAL A 242 -0.96 -74.90 9.22
CA VAL A 242 -2.36 -74.73 8.81
C VAL A 242 -3.22 -75.96 9.14
N ARG A 243 -2.65 -77.17 9.11
CA ARG A 243 -3.37 -78.42 9.48
C ARG A 243 -3.53 -78.65 10.98
N THR A 244 -2.80 -77.93 11.83
CA THR A 244 -2.85 -78.11 13.29
C THR A 244 -3.82 -77.15 13.99
N VAL A 245 -4.33 -76.15 13.27
CA VAL A 245 -5.26 -75.12 13.77
C VAL A 245 -6.71 -75.37 13.29
N ALA A 246 -6.95 -76.42 12.51
CA ALA A 246 -8.28 -76.87 12.05
C ALA A 246 -8.69 -78.16 12.76
#